data_AF-T1C840-F1
#
_entry.id   AF-T1C840-F1
#
_cell.length_a   1.000
_cell.length_b   1.000
_cell.length_c   1.000
_cell.angle_alpha   90.00
_cell.angle_beta   90.00
_cell.angle_gamma   90.00
#
_symmetry.space_group_name_H-M   'P 1'
#
loop_
_entity.id
_entity.type
_entity.pdbx_description
1 polymer ?
#
loop_
_entity_poly.entity_id
_entity_poly.type
_entity_poly.pdbx_seq_one_letter_code
_entity_poly.pdbx_strand_id
1 'polypeptide(L)'
;MGQKNEIKTFLKEASSLIAFNAEEVGEDSAVLVLKSAADLDVAGFRTLLEVASRNGFDIFTGPEGSSRIYVSRKFEKARTWSFSFKIKVALALAAIISTYYVGYEYQLAYSPSGDMTFLLSYVTVFFVVPIALIIIAREAGRYLAMKTDGIHYSFPIIMPDPMGVGIIGSVISQHQPFVTKKCML
;
A
#
# COMPACT_ATOMS: atom_id res chain seq x y z
N MET A 1 -2.60 -12.87 -31.48
CA MET A 1 -1.58 -13.94 -31.58
C MET A 1 -0.33 -13.73 -30.71
N GLY A 2 -0.07 -12.55 -30.12
CA GLY A 2 1.14 -12.32 -29.29
C GLY A 2 1.09 -12.81 -27.83
N GLN A 3 -0.09 -12.97 -27.24
CA GLN A 3 -0.25 -13.10 -25.78
C GLN A 3 0.03 -14.50 -25.20
N LYS A 4 -0.26 -15.58 -25.95
CA LYS A 4 0.06 -16.97 -25.53
C LYS A 4 1.56 -17.25 -25.38
N ASN A 5 2.42 -16.43 -25.99
CA ASN A 5 3.87 -16.58 -25.87
C ASN A 5 4.43 -15.95 -24.60
N GLU A 6 3.79 -14.90 -24.06
CA GLU A 6 4.29 -14.18 -22.88
C GLU A 6 4.21 -15.04 -21.62
N ILE A 7 3.06 -15.66 -21.35
CA ILE A 7 2.90 -16.50 -20.16
C ILE A 7 3.77 -17.76 -20.23
N LYS A 8 3.95 -18.35 -21.43
CA LYS A 8 4.85 -19.50 -21.61
C LYS A 8 6.32 -19.13 -21.42
N THR A 9 6.72 -17.92 -21.84
CA THR A 9 8.07 -17.40 -21.63
C THR A 9 8.32 -17.18 -20.15
N PHE A 10 7.36 -16.57 -19.45
CA PHE A 10 7.39 -16.44 -18.00
C PHE A 10 7.48 -17.80 -17.30
N LEU A 11 6.63 -18.78 -17.66
CA LEU A 11 6.64 -20.11 -17.05
C LEU A 11 7.99 -20.84 -17.26
N LYS A 12 8.61 -20.68 -18.43
CA LYS A 12 9.93 -21.26 -18.71
C LYS A 12 11.04 -20.61 -17.90
N GLU A 13 10.95 -19.30 -17.66
CA GLU A 13 11.91 -18.59 -16.83
C GLU A 13 11.70 -18.92 -15.35
N ALA A 14 10.45 -18.94 -14.89
CA ALA A 14 10.09 -19.33 -13.54
C ALA A 14 10.52 -20.77 -13.22
N SER A 15 10.44 -21.71 -14.17
CA SER A 15 10.81 -23.11 -13.94
C SER A 15 12.32 -23.32 -13.77
N SER A 16 13.13 -22.34 -14.21
CA SER A 16 14.57 -22.32 -13.93
C SER A 16 14.88 -21.87 -12.49
N LEU A 17 13.94 -21.18 -11.84
CA LEU A 17 14.11 -20.65 -10.49
C LEU A 17 13.53 -21.60 -9.44
N ILE A 18 12.35 -22.17 -9.69
CA ILE A 18 11.59 -22.94 -8.70
C ILE A 18 10.96 -24.17 -9.36
N ALA A 19 10.97 -25.30 -8.65
CA ALA A 19 10.31 -26.52 -9.10
C ALA A 19 8.79 -26.47 -8.84
N PHE A 20 7.99 -26.34 -9.90
CA PHE A 20 6.53 -26.34 -9.82
C PHE A 20 5.89 -27.21 -10.90
N ASN A 21 4.63 -27.57 -10.69
CA ASN A 21 3.72 -28.11 -11.69
C ASN A 21 2.67 -27.04 -12.02
N ALA A 22 2.43 -26.76 -13.30
CA ALA A 22 1.36 -25.84 -13.70
C ALA A 22 0.05 -26.63 -13.85
N GLU A 23 -0.96 -26.35 -13.03
CA GLU A 23 -2.26 -27.07 -13.06
C GLU A 23 -3.27 -26.40 -14.00
N GLU A 24 -3.39 -25.08 -13.95
CA GLU A 24 -4.32 -24.31 -14.77
C GLU A 24 -3.55 -23.22 -15.49
N VAL A 25 -3.49 -23.26 -16.83
CA VAL A 25 -2.83 -22.23 -17.65
C VAL A 25 -3.87 -21.64 -18.60
N GLY A 26 -4.41 -20.49 -18.22
CA GLY A 26 -5.25 -19.65 -19.05
C GLY A 26 -4.44 -18.74 -19.98
N GLU A 27 -5.11 -17.85 -20.70
CA GLU A 27 -4.43 -16.85 -21.54
C GLU A 27 -3.79 -15.73 -20.72
N ASP A 28 -4.40 -15.38 -19.58
CA ASP A 28 -3.98 -14.27 -18.70
C ASP A 28 -3.71 -14.70 -17.25
N SER A 29 -3.79 -16.00 -16.95
CA SER A 29 -3.61 -16.52 -15.60
C SER A 29 -2.96 -17.89 -15.62
N ALA A 30 -2.21 -18.20 -14.55
CA ALA A 30 -1.69 -19.53 -14.32
C ALA A 30 -1.69 -19.88 -12.83
N VAL A 31 -1.87 -21.16 -12.49
CA VAL A 31 -1.71 -21.68 -11.13
C VAL A 31 -0.47 -22.57 -11.10
N LEU A 32 0.53 -22.15 -10.31
CA LEU A 32 1.75 -22.91 -10.07
C LEU A 32 1.60 -23.67 -8.76
N VAL A 33 1.80 -24.98 -8.79
CA VAL A 33 1.81 -25.84 -7.61
C VAL A 33 3.25 -26.24 -7.30
N LEU A 34 3.78 -25.71 -6.22
CA LEU A 34 5.13 -26.02 -5.74
C LEU A 34 5.21 -27.49 -5.31
N LYS A 35 6.32 -28.16 -5.64
CA LYS A 35 6.54 -29.56 -5.23
C LYS A 35 6.78 -29.68 -3.72
N SER A 36 7.40 -28.67 -3.11
CA SER A 36 7.51 -28.52 -1.66
C SER A 36 7.32 -27.06 -1.26
N ALA A 37 6.63 -26.82 -0.14
CA ALA A 37 6.53 -25.47 0.43
C ALA A 37 7.89 -24.93 0.92
N ALA A 38 8.87 -25.82 1.15
CA ALA A 38 10.23 -25.44 1.50
C ALA A 38 11.06 -24.93 0.30
N ASP A 39 10.58 -25.13 -0.93
CA ASP A 39 11.29 -24.71 -2.15
C ASP A 39 11.16 -23.20 -2.43
N LEU A 40 10.35 -22.49 -1.64
CA LEU A 40 10.08 -21.07 -1.80
C LEU A 40 10.48 -20.30 -0.53
N ASP A 41 11.76 -19.94 -0.45
CA ASP A 41 12.23 -18.98 0.55
C ASP A 41 11.87 -17.53 0.16
N VAL A 42 12.07 -16.60 1.09
CA VAL A 42 11.75 -15.17 0.87
C VAL A 42 12.56 -14.61 -0.30
N ALA A 43 13.80 -15.04 -0.50
CA ALA A 43 14.64 -14.58 -1.60
C ALA A 43 14.15 -15.10 -2.95
N GLY A 44 13.85 -16.39 -3.06
CA GLY A 44 13.31 -17.01 -4.26
C GLY A 44 11.96 -16.43 -4.65
N PHE A 45 11.09 -16.14 -3.67
CA PHE A 45 9.83 -15.45 -3.96
C PHE A 45 10.02 -14.02 -4.47
N ARG A 46 11.01 -13.27 -3.95
CA ARG A 46 11.37 -11.94 -4.48
C ARG A 46 11.84 -12.02 -5.92
N THR A 47 12.71 -12.97 -6.25
CA THR A 47 13.18 -13.15 -7.63
C THR A 47 12.03 -13.54 -8.56
N LEU A 48 11.13 -14.42 -8.11
CA LEU A 48 9.94 -14.78 -8.87
C LEU A 48 9.01 -13.57 -9.09
N LEU A 49 8.84 -12.72 -8.08
CA LEU A 49 8.08 -11.46 -8.18
C LEU A 49 8.69 -10.50 -9.21
N GLU A 50 10.02 -10.34 -9.21
CA GLU A 50 10.72 -9.49 -10.16
C GLU A 50 10.57 -9.99 -11.60
N VAL A 51 10.73 -11.30 -11.80
CA VAL A 51 10.55 -11.95 -13.12
C VAL A 51 9.10 -11.82 -13.59
N ALA A 52 8.13 -12.05 -12.70
CA ALA A 52 6.71 -11.88 -13.03
C ALA A 52 6.41 -10.43 -13.41
N SER A 53 6.85 -9.46 -12.61
CA SER A 53 6.60 -8.04 -12.87
C SER A 53 7.27 -7.55 -14.14
N ARG A 54 8.46 -8.07 -14.50
CA ARG A 54 9.13 -7.74 -15.77
C ARG A 54 8.37 -8.27 -16.99
N ASN A 55 7.69 -9.41 -16.82
CA ASN A 55 6.86 -10.03 -17.86
C ASN A 55 5.39 -9.55 -17.83
N GLY A 56 5.04 -8.56 -16.98
CA GLY A 56 3.69 -8.00 -16.93
C GLY A 56 2.67 -8.84 -16.15
N PHE A 57 3.13 -9.67 -15.21
CA PHE A 57 2.29 -10.50 -14.35
C PHE A 57 2.47 -10.09 -12.87
N ASP A 58 1.40 -10.23 -12.10
CA ASP A 58 1.42 -10.19 -10.63
C ASP A 58 1.22 -11.61 -10.10
N ILE A 59 1.87 -11.92 -8.97
CA ILE A 59 1.79 -13.24 -8.33
C ILE A 59 1.27 -13.14 -6.90
N PHE A 60 0.49 -14.13 -6.49
CA PHE A 60 -0.14 -14.21 -5.18
C PHE A 60 0.04 -15.61 -4.61
N THR A 61 0.41 -15.70 -3.34
CA THR A 61 0.40 -16.98 -2.63
C THR A 61 -1.02 -17.35 -2.24
N GLY A 62 -1.37 -18.64 -2.34
CA GLY A 62 -2.63 -19.15 -1.84
C GLY A 62 -2.74 -19.09 -0.30
N PRO A 63 -3.89 -19.52 0.25
CA PRO A 63 -4.11 -19.57 1.69
C PRO A 63 -3.05 -20.40 2.42
N GLU A 64 -2.86 -20.11 3.71
CA GLU A 64 -1.81 -20.70 4.55
C GLU A 64 -1.82 -22.25 4.47
N GLY A 65 -0.66 -22.85 4.17
CA GLY A 65 -0.52 -24.29 3.96
C GLY A 65 -0.78 -24.77 2.52
N SER A 66 -1.20 -23.90 1.61
CA SER A 66 -1.29 -24.23 0.18
C SER A 66 0.04 -23.95 -0.53
N SER A 67 0.57 -24.96 -1.21
CA SER A 67 1.74 -24.87 -2.08
C SER A 67 1.40 -24.22 -3.44
N ARG A 68 0.44 -23.28 -3.47
CA ARG A 68 -0.11 -22.71 -4.71
C ARG A 68 0.28 -21.25 -4.87
N ILE A 69 0.77 -20.90 -6.06
CA ILE A 69 1.03 -19.53 -6.48
C ILE A 69 0.09 -19.23 -7.65
N TYR A 70 -0.76 -18.22 -7.47
CA TYR A 70 -1.63 -17.70 -8.49
C TYR A 70 -0.89 -16.60 -9.25
N VAL A 71 -0.86 -16.71 -10.56
CA VAL A 71 -0.27 -15.74 -11.48
C VAL A 71 -1.42 -15.14 -12.27
N SER A 72 -1.48 -13.81 -12.34
CA SER A 72 -2.45 -13.10 -13.16
C SER A 72 -1.77 -11.97 -13.90
N ARG A 73 -2.24 -11.65 -15.11
CA ARG A 73 -1.77 -10.47 -15.83
C ARG A 73 -1.98 -9.22 -14.99
N LYS A 74 -0.95 -8.39 -14.92
CA LYS A 74 -1.01 -7.10 -14.27
C LYS A 74 -2.01 -6.25 -15.02
N PHE A 75 -3.11 -5.88 -14.37
CA PHE A 75 -4.05 -4.94 -14.96
C PHE A 75 -3.31 -3.61 -15.17
N GLU A 76 -3.03 -3.25 -16.42
CA GLU A 76 -2.57 -1.91 -16.79
C GLU A 76 -3.69 -0.92 -16.47
N LYS A 77 -3.74 -0.43 -15.23
CA LYS A 77 -4.59 0.71 -14.90
C LYS A 77 -3.92 1.98 -15.40
N ALA A 78 -4.31 2.30 -16.64
CA ALA A 78 -4.20 3.55 -17.36
C ALA A 78 -3.91 4.79 -16.50
N ARG A 79 -2.87 5.55 -16.88
CA ARG A 79 -2.78 7.04 -16.92
C ARG A 79 -3.31 7.87 -15.74
N THR A 80 -3.59 7.28 -14.57
CA THR A 80 -4.29 7.95 -13.45
C THR A 80 -3.35 8.32 -12.30
N TRP A 81 -2.07 7.93 -12.37
CA TRP A 81 -1.10 8.17 -11.29
C TRP A 81 -0.96 9.65 -10.90
N SER A 82 -0.94 10.57 -11.87
CA SER A 82 -0.88 12.03 -11.62
C SER A 82 -2.19 12.61 -11.07
N PHE A 83 -3.34 12.11 -11.55
CA PHE A 83 -4.65 12.52 -11.04
C PHE A 83 -4.86 12.04 -9.60
N SER A 84 -4.39 10.83 -9.28
CA SER A 84 -4.42 10.26 -7.93
C SER A 84 -3.53 11.02 -6.94
N PHE A 85 -2.37 11.55 -7.34
CA PHE A 85 -1.53 12.33 -6.43
C PHE A 85 -2.17 13.66 -6.04
N LYS A 86 -2.75 14.39 -7.00
CA LYS A 86 -3.45 15.65 -6.72
C LYS A 86 -4.61 15.47 -5.74
N ILE A 87 -5.38 14.39 -5.91
CA ILE A 87 -6.47 14.05 -4.98
C ILE A 87 -5.93 13.74 -3.58
N LYS A 88 -4.84 12.97 -3.47
CA LYS A 88 -4.21 12.69 -2.18
C LYS A 88 -3.75 13.95 -1.46
N VAL A 89 -3.14 14.89 -2.19
CA VAL A 89 -2.73 16.18 -1.63
C VAL A 89 -3.94 17.01 -1.21
N ALA A 90 -4.98 17.09 -2.04
CA ALA A 90 -6.21 17.80 -1.70
C ALA A 90 -6.89 17.24 -0.43
N LEU A 91 -6.93 15.91 -0.30
CA LEU A 91 -7.47 15.23 0.87
C LEU A 91 -6.60 15.45 2.12
N ALA A 92 -5.26 15.42 1.98
CA ALA A 92 -4.36 15.75 3.08
C ALA A 92 -4.55 17.18 3.58
N LEU A 93 -4.70 18.16 2.66
CA LEU A 93 -5.02 19.54 3.02
C LEU A 93 -6.38 19.66 3.70
N ALA A 94 -7.41 18.97 3.18
CA ALA A 94 -8.72 18.94 3.82
C ALA A 94 -8.65 18.34 5.24
N ALA A 95 -7.82 17.31 5.46
CA ALA A 95 -7.60 16.71 6.78
C ALA A 95 -6.91 17.68 7.74
N ILE A 96 -5.92 18.45 7.26
CA ILE A 96 -5.28 19.49 8.08
C ILE A 96 -6.31 20.55 8.48
N ILE A 97 -7.10 21.07 7.53
CA ILE A 97 -8.14 22.07 7.79
C ILE A 97 -9.17 21.52 8.79
N SER A 98 -9.61 20.28 8.60
CA SER A 98 -10.52 19.59 9.50
C SER A 98 -9.96 19.46 10.92
N THR A 99 -8.67 19.16 11.05
CA THR A 99 -7.99 19.07 12.35
C THR A 99 -7.91 20.42 13.05
N TYR A 100 -7.62 21.48 12.30
CA TYR A 100 -7.66 22.85 12.83
C TYR A 100 -9.07 23.25 13.28
N TYR A 101 -10.09 22.94 12.48
CA TYR A 101 -11.48 23.22 12.80
C TYR A 101 -11.91 22.55 14.12
N VAL A 102 -11.67 21.23 14.24
CA VAL A 102 -11.98 20.48 15.46
C VAL A 102 -11.21 21.02 16.67
N GLY A 103 -9.90 21.28 16.50
CA GLY A 103 -9.08 21.82 17.59
C GLY A 103 -9.54 23.21 18.03
N TYR A 104 -9.98 24.05 17.09
CA TYR A 104 -10.52 25.38 17.36
C TYR A 104 -11.86 25.32 18.10
N GLU A 105 -12.79 24.49 17.64
CA GLU A 105 -14.07 24.23 18.33
C GLU A 105 -13.83 23.72 19.75
N TYR A 106 -12.89 22.77 19.91
CA TYR A 106 -12.51 22.25 21.21
C TYR A 106 -11.98 23.37 22.12
N GLN A 107 -11.05 24.19 21.64
CA GLN A 107 -10.49 25.28 22.44
C GLN A 107 -11.52 26.36 22.80
N LEU A 108 -12.43 26.72 21.88
CA LEU A 108 -13.50 27.67 22.14
C LEU A 108 -14.45 27.20 23.25
N ALA A 109 -14.72 25.89 23.31
CA ALA A 109 -15.56 25.33 24.36
C ALA A 109 -14.96 25.49 25.77
N TYR A 110 -13.62 25.51 25.89
CA TYR A 110 -12.93 25.69 27.17
C TYR A 110 -12.59 27.16 27.48
N SER A 111 -12.20 27.93 26.48
CA SER A 111 -11.73 29.31 26.66
C SER A 111 -12.24 30.22 25.54
N PRO A 112 -13.50 30.67 25.61
CA PRO A 112 -14.14 31.46 24.57
C PRO A 112 -13.60 32.89 24.43
N SER A 113 -12.80 33.38 25.38
CA SER A 113 -12.35 34.78 25.46
C SER A 113 -10.92 35.04 24.95
N GLY A 114 -10.36 34.14 24.13
CA GLY A 114 -9.05 34.33 23.52
C GLY A 114 -9.08 35.17 22.24
N ASP A 115 -8.03 35.96 21.99
CA ASP A 115 -7.78 36.53 20.67
C ASP A 115 -7.53 35.42 19.64
N MET A 116 -7.91 35.64 18.39
CA MET A 116 -7.84 34.66 17.30
C MET A 116 -6.41 34.13 17.12
N THR A 117 -5.39 34.99 17.22
CA THR A 117 -3.98 34.58 17.12
C THR A 117 -3.57 33.65 18.27
N PHE A 118 -4.03 33.92 19.48
CA PHE A 118 -3.79 33.05 20.63
C PHE A 118 -4.47 31.69 20.44
N LEU A 119 -5.73 31.67 20.00
CA LEU A 119 -6.48 30.44 19.75
C LEU A 119 -5.79 29.58 18.68
N LEU A 120 -5.42 30.15 17.53
CA LEU A 120 -4.76 29.40 16.46
C LEU A 120 -3.39 28.86 16.88
N SER A 121 -2.58 29.66 17.57
CA SER A 121 -1.27 29.21 18.03
C SER A 121 -1.37 28.09 19.07
N TYR A 122 -2.32 28.20 20.01
CA TYR A 122 -2.58 27.17 21.01
C TYR A 122 -3.06 25.86 20.35
N VAL A 123 -4.03 25.93 19.44
CA VAL A 123 -4.53 24.77 18.69
C VAL A 123 -3.41 24.12 17.87
N THR A 124 -2.56 24.93 17.24
CA THR A 124 -1.41 24.41 16.47
C THR A 124 -0.49 23.57 17.35
N VAL A 125 -0.04 24.14 18.47
CA VAL A 125 0.99 23.53 19.32
C VAL A 125 0.45 22.34 20.11
N PHE A 126 -0.76 22.46 20.67
CA PHE A 126 -1.30 21.48 21.61
C PHE A 126 -2.27 20.47 20.99
N PHE A 127 -2.74 20.70 19.77
CA PHE A 127 -3.67 19.79 19.11
C PHE A 127 -3.12 19.28 17.77
N VAL A 128 -2.83 20.18 16.83
CA VAL A 128 -2.44 19.80 15.47
C VAL A 128 -1.07 19.13 15.43
N VAL A 129 -0.06 19.70 16.09
CA VAL A 129 1.30 19.15 16.10
C VAL A 129 1.34 17.74 16.72
N PRO A 130 0.73 17.47 17.89
CA PRO A 130 0.65 16.12 18.44
C PRO A 130 -0.05 15.12 17.51
N ILE A 131 -1.20 15.49 16.91
CA ILE A 131 -1.93 14.62 15.99
C ILE A 131 -1.09 14.32 14.74
N ALA A 132 -0.48 15.36 14.15
CA ALA A 132 0.39 15.21 13.00
C ALA A 132 1.58 14.30 13.32
N LEU A 133 2.17 14.44 14.51
CA LEU A 133 3.30 13.62 14.95
C LEU A 133 2.91 12.15 15.10
N ILE A 134 1.73 11.84 15.65
CA ILE A 134 1.21 10.47 15.75
C ILE A 134 1.03 9.87 14.35
N ILE A 135 0.44 10.62 13.42
CA ILE A 135 0.21 10.15 12.04
C ILE A 135 1.53 9.93 11.32
N ILE A 136 2.46 10.87 11.42
CA ILE A 136 3.79 10.76 10.82
C ILE A 136 4.53 9.56 11.40
N ALA A 137 4.52 9.38 12.73
CA ALA A 137 5.19 8.25 13.37
C ALA A 137 4.61 6.90 12.93
N ARG A 138 3.26 6.80 12.91
CA ARG A 138 2.55 5.60 12.43
C ARG A 138 2.92 5.28 10.99
N GLU A 139 2.91 6.28 10.13
CA GLU A 139 3.15 6.09 8.70
C GLU A 139 4.64 5.88 8.38
N ALA A 140 5.55 6.49 9.15
CA ALA A 140 6.99 6.27 9.04
C ALA A 140 7.37 4.82 9.35
N GLY A 141 6.72 4.19 10.33
CA GLY A 141 6.92 2.76 10.62
C GLY A 141 6.60 1.87 9.41
N ARG A 142 5.50 2.17 8.71
CA ARG A 142 5.09 1.45 7.50
C ARG A 142 6.04 1.73 6.33
N TYR A 143 6.43 2.99 6.15
CA TYR A 143 7.41 3.37 5.14
C TYR A 143 8.73 2.61 5.32
N LEU A 144 9.23 2.52 6.56
CA LEU A 144 10.45 1.79 6.87
C LEU A 144 10.30 0.29 6.60
N ALA A 145 9.20 -0.33 7.04
CA ALA A 145 8.93 -1.75 6.80
C ALA A 145 8.86 -2.10 5.30
N MET A 146 8.19 -1.27 4.50
CA MET A 146 8.11 -1.47 3.04
C MET A 146 9.46 -1.23 2.36
N LYS A 147 10.21 -0.22 2.81
CA LYS A 147 11.55 0.08 2.28
C LYS A 147 12.53 -1.06 2.52
N THR A 148 12.47 -1.72 3.69
CA THR A 148 13.33 -2.88 3.97
C THR A 148 13.02 -4.09 3.10
N ASP A 149 11.78 -4.20 2.62
CA ASP A 149 11.32 -5.31 1.78
C ASP A 149 11.32 -4.99 0.27
N GLY A 150 11.83 -3.82 -0.12
CA GLY A 150 11.92 -3.41 -1.53
C GLY A 150 10.57 -3.08 -2.17
N ILE A 151 9.51 -2.93 -1.37
CA ILE A 151 8.15 -2.63 -1.85
C ILE A 151 8.04 -1.11 -2.05
N HIS A 152 7.49 -0.69 -3.20
CA HIS A 152 7.32 0.73 -3.46
C HIS A 152 6.22 1.33 -2.59
N TYR A 153 6.61 2.21 -1.67
CA TYR A 153 5.68 2.94 -0.82
C TYR A 153 4.99 4.06 -1.61
N SER A 154 3.66 4.11 -1.55
CA SER A 154 2.86 5.20 -2.10
C SER A 154 2.36 6.09 -0.97
N PHE A 155 2.41 7.42 -1.18
CA PHE A 155 1.79 8.39 -0.28
C PHE A 155 0.32 8.00 0.04
N PRO A 156 -0.08 8.04 1.32
CA PRO A 156 -1.35 7.51 1.75
C PRO A 156 -2.47 8.51 1.44
N ILE A 157 -3.69 8.01 1.32
CA ILE A 157 -4.89 8.83 1.25
C ILE A 157 -5.32 9.14 2.69
N ILE A 158 -5.20 10.39 3.11
CA ILE A 158 -5.62 10.84 4.45
C ILE A 158 -7.07 11.30 4.36
N MET A 159 -7.98 10.71 5.14
CA MET A 159 -9.39 11.07 5.10
C MET A 159 -9.71 12.12 6.18
N PRO A 160 -10.25 13.29 5.81
CA PRO A 160 -10.69 14.29 6.78
C PRO A 160 -11.91 13.80 7.58
N ASP A 161 -11.96 14.20 8.84
CA ASP A 161 -13.09 13.97 9.75
C ASP A 161 -13.45 15.23 10.54
N PRO A 162 -14.37 16.06 10.02
CA PRO A 162 -14.75 17.31 10.67
C PRO A 162 -15.68 17.11 11.86
N MET A 163 -16.20 15.89 12.08
CA MET A 163 -17.15 15.59 13.16
C MET A 163 -16.48 14.86 14.34
N GLY A 164 -15.34 14.21 14.12
CA GLY A 164 -14.54 13.54 15.14
C GLY A 164 -13.29 14.33 15.54
N VAL A 165 -12.10 13.73 15.38
CA VAL A 165 -10.81 14.28 15.88
C VAL A 165 -10.06 15.06 14.79
N GLY A 166 -10.64 15.25 13.61
CA GLY A 166 -10.02 15.91 12.46
C GLY A 166 -9.65 14.94 11.32
N ILE A 167 -9.27 13.70 11.66
CA ILE A 167 -8.81 12.67 10.69
C ILE A 167 -9.38 11.30 11.08
N ILE A 168 -10.11 10.63 10.18
CA ILE A 168 -10.63 9.26 10.40
C ILE A 168 -9.50 8.22 10.29
N GLY A 169 -8.58 8.42 9.34
CA GLY A 169 -7.49 7.49 9.10
C GLY A 169 -6.77 7.69 7.77
N SER A 170 -5.84 6.79 7.49
CA SER A 170 -5.06 6.76 6.26
C SER A 170 -5.23 5.42 5.53
N VAL A 171 -5.41 5.47 4.21
CA VAL A 171 -5.49 4.27 3.35
C VAL A 171 -4.31 4.28 2.39
N ILE A 172 -3.53 3.19 2.36
CA ILE A 172 -2.48 3.02 1.36
C ILE A 172 -3.08 2.28 0.16
N SER A 173 -2.96 2.87 -1.02
CA SER A 173 -3.15 2.17 -2.28
C SER A 173 -1.84 1.47 -2.63
N GLN A 174 -1.73 0.18 -2.33
CA GLN A 174 -0.58 -0.61 -2.77
C GLN A 174 -0.87 -1.25 -4.13
N HIS A 175 0.16 -1.26 -4.97
CA HIS A 175 0.10 -1.79 -6.33
C HIS A 175 0.96 -3.04 -6.53
N GLN A 176 1.62 -3.52 -5.48
CA GLN A 176 2.46 -4.70 -5.49
C GLN A 176 2.02 -5.65 -4.38
N PRO A 177 2.04 -6.97 -4.63
CA PRO A 177 1.74 -7.98 -3.62
C PRO A 177 2.81 -7.97 -2.52
N PHE A 178 2.38 -8.30 -1.30
CA PHE A 178 3.28 -8.37 -0.15
C PHE A 178 4.19 -9.59 -0.21
N VAL A 179 5.49 -9.36 0.02
CA VAL A 179 6.51 -10.42 0.07
C VAL A 179 6.49 -11.16 1.41
N THR A 180 6.23 -10.45 2.51
CA THR A 180 6.24 -11.02 3.86
C THR A 180 5.07 -10.52 4.69
N LYS A 181 4.65 -11.31 5.68
CA LYS A 181 3.62 -10.92 6.67
C LYS A 181 4.00 -9.64 7.43
N LYS A 182 5.29 -9.34 7.56
CA LYS A 182 5.79 -8.13 8.24
C LYS A 182 5.36 -6.85 7.53
N CYS A 183 5.19 -6.89 6.21
CA CYS A 183 4.74 -5.75 5.43
C CYS A 183 3.23 -5.49 5.53
N MET A 184 2.44 -6.42 6.08
CA MET A 184 0.99 -6.27 6.25
C MET A 184 0.60 -5.42 7.46
N LEU A 185 1.56 -5.00 8.28
CA LEU A 185 1.38 -4.14 9.46
C LEU A 185 1.34 -2.65 9.08
#